data_AF-A0A2V8QNF5-F1
#
_entry.id   AF-A0A2V8QNF5-F1
#
_cell.length_a   1.000
_cell.length_b   1.000
_cell.length_c   1.000
_cell.angle_alpha   90.00
_cell.angle_beta   90.00
_cell.angle_gamma   90.00
#
_symmetry.space_group_name_H-M   'P 1'
#
loop_
_entity.id
_entity.type
_entity.pdbx_description
1 polymer ?
#
loop_
_entity_poly.entity_id
_entity_poly.type
_entity_poly.pdbx_seq_one_letter_code
_entity_poly.pdbx_strand_id
1 'polypeptide(L)'
;DGPVWSGLAEASARGGQYLAWRASVLPSRLGAMLGRLREERGDEAAWHAGAGDGRLRVFEAAVARDDAETVSSLRRLREAARRAGGSLVVERAPDAVKREFDAWGLNDSAALLMRRVKAQLDPADTFSPGRF
;
A
#
# COMPACT_ATOMS: atom_id res chain seq x y z
N ASP A 1 -10.51 23.06 -11.35
CA ASP A 1 -10.33 21.64 -10.94
C ASP A 1 -9.27 20.85 -11.72
N GLY A 2 -9.07 21.08 -13.02
CA GLY A 2 -8.01 20.38 -13.80
C GLY A 2 -6.58 20.41 -13.22
N PRO A 3 -6.09 21.53 -12.63
CA PRO A 3 -4.73 21.61 -12.08
C PRO A 3 -4.51 20.72 -10.86
N VAL A 4 -5.54 20.55 -10.01
CA VAL A 4 -5.45 19.74 -8.79
C VAL A 4 -5.31 18.26 -9.14
N TRP A 5 -6.13 17.77 -10.08
CA TRP A 5 -6.07 16.38 -10.53
C TRP A 5 -4.78 16.06 -11.28
N SER A 6 -4.29 16.99 -12.09
CA SER A 6 -3.00 16.86 -12.77
C SER A 6 -1.85 16.80 -11.74
N GLY A 7 -1.86 17.67 -10.73
CA GLY A 7 -0.88 17.66 -9.66
C GLY A 7 -0.89 16.38 -8.81
N LEU A 8 -2.05 15.78 -8.54
CA LEU A 8 -2.16 14.49 -7.82
C LEU A 8 -1.65 13.31 -8.67
N ALA A 9 -1.97 13.30 -9.96
CA ALA A 9 -1.45 12.30 -10.89
C ALA A 9 0.08 12.39 -11.00
N GLU A 10 0.60 13.60 -11.15
CA GLU A 10 2.03 13.87 -11.16
C GLU A 10 2.70 13.48 -9.84
N ALA A 11 2.09 13.79 -8.69
CA ALA A 11 2.64 13.43 -7.40
C ALA A 11 2.94 11.93 -7.32
N SER A 12 2.08 11.08 -7.88
CA SER A 12 2.25 9.63 -7.97
C SER A 12 3.41 9.19 -8.89
N ALA A 13 3.70 10.01 -9.91
CA ALA A 13 4.71 9.77 -10.94
C ALA A 13 6.06 10.42 -10.63
N ARG A 14 6.12 11.37 -9.68
CA ARG A 14 7.37 12.04 -9.29
C ARG A 14 8.41 11.00 -8.86
N GLY A 15 9.53 10.97 -9.58
CA GLY A 15 10.72 10.22 -9.18
C GLY A 15 11.21 10.71 -7.81
N GLY A 16 11.64 9.79 -6.95
CA GLY A 16 12.07 10.07 -5.57
C GLY A 16 11.17 9.48 -4.47
N GLN A 17 10.04 8.87 -4.84
CA GLN A 17 9.24 8.10 -3.88
C GLN A 17 9.92 6.77 -3.56
N TYR A 18 10.33 6.61 -2.30
CA TYR A 18 10.87 5.37 -1.77
C TYR A 18 9.77 4.34 -1.54
N LEU A 19 8.64 4.80 -1.00
CA LEU A 19 7.51 3.97 -0.63
C LEU A 19 6.19 4.66 -1.05
N ALA A 20 5.32 3.92 -1.71
CA ALA A 20 3.95 4.34 -2.01
C ALA A 20 3.00 3.18 -1.76
N TRP A 21 1.90 3.46 -1.05
CA TRP A 21 0.91 2.47 -0.70
C TRP A 21 -0.48 3.09 -0.68
N ARG A 22 -1.48 2.22 -0.82
CA ARG A 22 -2.88 2.60 -0.85
C ARG A 22 -3.66 1.73 0.11
N ALA A 23 -4.55 2.37 0.87
CA ALA A 23 -5.58 1.71 1.62
C ALA A 23 -6.96 2.05 1.07
N SER A 24 -7.87 1.10 1.22
CA SER A 24 -9.30 1.29 1.01
C SER A 24 -9.99 0.87 2.30
N VAL A 25 -10.92 1.67 2.79
CA VAL A 25 -11.73 1.41 3.99
C VAL A 25 -13.16 1.85 3.73
N LEU A 26 -14.09 1.53 4.64
CA LEU A 26 -15.43 2.13 4.56
C LEU A 26 -15.33 3.66 4.64
N PRO A 27 -16.11 4.45 3.86
CA PRO A 27 -16.06 5.91 3.90
C PRO A 27 -16.18 6.51 5.30
N SER A 28 -17.06 5.95 6.13
CA SER A 28 -17.26 6.36 7.54
C SER A 28 -16.07 6.07 8.45
N ARG A 29 -15.11 5.24 8.02
CA ARG A 29 -13.90 4.87 8.76
C ARG A 29 -12.65 5.58 8.27
N LEU A 30 -12.72 6.38 7.20
CA LEU A 30 -11.57 7.09 6.63
C LEU A 30 -10.90 8.02 7.66
N GLY A 31 -11.68 8.76 8.46
CA GLY A 31 -11.13 9.63 9.50
C GLY A 31 -10.30 8.87 10.54
N ALA A 32 -10.76 7.67 10.95
CA ALA A 32 -10.00 6.81 11.85
C ALA A 32 -8.71 6.29 11.19
N MET A 33 -8.76 5.95 9.90
CA MET A 33 -7.58 5.53 9.14
C MET A 33 -6.53 6.65 9.02
N LEU A 34 -6.97 7.89 8.79
CA LEU A 34 -6.10 9.06 8.78
C LEU A 34 -5.45 9.31 10.17
N GLY A 35 -6.20 9.08 11.25
CA GLY A 35 -5.65 9.10 12.61
C GLY A 35 -4.53 8.08 12.78
N ARG A 36 -4.73 6.83 12.32
CA ARG A 36 -3.69 5.79 12.33
C ARG A 36 -2.48 6.12 11.47
N LEU A 37 -2.70 6.71 10.30
CA LEU A 37 -1.60 7.21 9.46
C LEU A 37 -0.75 8.23 10.23
N ARG A 38 -1.39 9.19 10.89
CA ARG A 38 -0.71 10.23 11.67
C ARG A 38 0.07 9.67 12.85
N GLU A 39 -0.48 8.69 13.56
CA GLU A 39 0.22 7.98 14.65
C GLU A 39 1.49 7.26 14.14
N GLU A 40 1.41 6.63 12.97
CA GLU A 40 2.48 5.78 12.43
C GLU A 40 3.53 6.56 11.61
N ARG A 41 3.17 7.72 11.06
CA ARG A 41 4.03 8.48 10.14
C ARG A 41 4.30 9.92 10.56
N GLY A 42 3.53 10.46 11.49
CA GLY A 42 3.52 11.88 11.83
C GLY A 42 2.79 12.73 10.78
N ASP A 43 2.97 14.04 10.88
CA ASP A 43 2.28 15.02 10.02
C ASP A 43 2.98 15.27 8.67
N GLU A 44 4.17 14.71 8.46
CA GLU A 44 5.00 14.95 7.26
C GLU A 44 4.68 14.03 6.08
N ALA A 45 3.82 13.03 6.26
CA ALA A 45 3.45 12.13 5.17
C ALA A 45 2.69 12.88 4.08
N ALA A 46 3.12 12.75 2.83
CA ALA A 46 2.35 13.24 1.70
C ALA A 46 1.25 12.23 1.36
N TRP A 47 -0.02 12.64 1.42
CA TRP A 47 -1.14 11.75 1.13
C TRP A 47 -2.30 12.49 0.48
N HIS A 48 -3.18 11.73 -0.15
CA HIS A 48 -4.47 12.20 -0.61
C HIS A 48 -5.53 11.12 -0.40
N ALA A 49 -6.78 11.54 -0.24
CA ALA A 49 -7.87 10.64 0.05
C ALA A 49 -9.15 11.02 -0.70
N GLY A 50 -9.96 10.02 -1.02
CA GLY A 50 -11.32 10.18 -1.51
C GLY A 50 -12.31 9.92 -0.37
N ALA A 51 -12.99 10.97 0.08
CA ALA A 51 -13.94 10.84 1.19
C ALA A 51 -15.16 9.97 0.83
N GLY A 52 -15.61 10.02 -0.43
CA GLY A 52 -16.77 9.25 -0.90
C GLY A 52 -16.49 7.77 -1.17
N ASP A 53 -15.26 7.41 -1.54
CA ASP A 53 -14.84 6.04 -1.86
C ASP A 53 -13.98 5.39 -0.76
N GLY A 54 -13.70 6.12 0.33
CA GLY A 54 -12.92 5.63 1.46
C GLY A 54 -11.47 5.26 1.11
N ARG A 55 -10.94 5.84 0.04
CA ARG A 55 -9.58 5.57 -0.42
C ARG A 55 -8.59 6.53 0.23
N LEU A 56 -7.44 5.99 0.62
CA LEU A 56 -6.27 6.73 1.09
C LEU A 56 -5.07 6.26 0.27
N ARG A 57 -4.27 7.19 -0.22
CA ARG A 57 -3.00 6.89 -0.85
C ARG A 57 -1.91 7.77 -0.28
N VAL A 58 -0.79 7.15 0.04
CA VAL A 58 0.32 7.76 0.78
C VAL A 58 1.60 7.59 -0.02
N PHE A 59 2.39 8.65 -0.02
CA PHE A 59 3.66 8.77 -0.71
C PHE A 59 4.73 9.20 0.30
N GLU A 60 5.80 8.43 0.36
CA GLU A 60 6.89 8.65 1.29
C GLU A 60 8.18 8.80 0.49
N ALA A 61 8.88 9.92 0.70
CA ALA A 61 10.23 10.11 0.20
C ALA A 61 11.18 9.10 0.90
N ALA A 62 12.39 8.95 0.37
CA ALA A 62 13.44 8.20 1.06
C ALA A 62 13.82 8.94 2.35
N VAL A 63 13.14 8.64 3.45
CA VAL A 63 13.50 9.11 4.79
C VAL A 63 14.33 8.02 5.45
N ALA A 64 15.22 8.41 6.37
CA ALA A 64 16.09 7.53 7.15
C ALA A 64 15.35 6.61 8.15
N ARG A 65 14.19 6.05 7.78
CA ARG A 65 13.58 4.95 8.54
C ARG A 65 14.26 3.65 8.14
N ASP A 66 14.51 2.82 9.13
CA ASP A 66 14.96 1.45 8.90
C ASP A 66 13.87 0.63 8.18
N ASP A 67 14.31 -0.31 7.34
CA ASP A 67 13.39 -1.12 6.54
C ASP A 67 12.51 -2.02 7.42
N ALA A 68 13.02 -2.53 8.56
CA ALA A 68 12.25 -3.36 9.46
C ALA A 68 11.18 -2.56 10.22
N GLU A 69 11.50 -1.32 10.62
CA GLU A 69 10.53 -0.40 11.22
C GLU A 69 9.42 -0.07 10.21
N THR A 70 9.79 0.19 8.95
CA THR A 70 8.88 0.44 7.84
C THR A 70 7.91 -0.74 7.64
N VAL A 71 8.43 -1.97 7.57
CA VAL A 71 7.64 -3.20 7.45
C VAL A 71 6.70 -3.37 8.64
N SER A 72 7.22 -3.19 9.87
CA SER A 72 6.45 -3.31 11.11
C SER A 72 5.25 -2.36 11.13
N SER A 73 5.47 -1.11 10.75
CA SER A 73 4.40 -0.13 10.68
C SER A 73 3.41 -0.38 9.55
N LEU A 74 3.88 -0.78 8.36
CA LEU A 74 2.98 -1.19 7.26
C LEU A 74 2.06 -2.35 7.68
N ARG A 75 2.54 -3.30 8.50
CA ARG A 75 1.72 -4.38 9.07
C ARG A 75 0.63 -3.83 9.99
N ARG A 76 0.94 -2.87 10.86
CA ARG A 76 -0.05 -2.22 11.75
C ARG A 76 -1.10 -1.45 10.96
N LEU A 77 -0.69 -0.70 9.93
CA LEU A 77 -1.60 0.03 9.04
C LEU A 77 -2.49 -0.92 8.23
N ARG A 78 -1.94 -2.02 7.71
CA ARG A 78 -2.71 -3.05 7.01
C ARG A 78 -3.77 -3.65 7.91
N GLU A 79 -3.40 -3.96 9.15
CA GLU A 79 -4.33 -4.52 10.11
C GLU A 79 -5.43 -3.51 10.51
N ALA A 80 -5.08 -2.22 10.64
CA ALA A 80 -6.07 -1.17 10.84
C ALA A 80 -7.05 -1.07 9.66
N ALA A 81 -6.57 -1.12 8.41
CA ALA A 81 -7.42 -1.12 7.22
C ALA A 81 -8.34 -2.35 7.18
N ARG A 82 -7.83 -3.55 7.52
CA ARG A 82 -8.62 -4.78 7.61
C ARG A 82 -9.73 -4.68 8.64
N ARG A 83 -9.43 -4.21 9.86
CA ARG A 83 -10.44 -3.97 10.90
C ARG A 83 -11.48 -2.91 10.52
N ALA A 84 -11.11 -1.98 9.64
CA ALA A 84 -12.02 -0.99 9.07
C ALA A 84 -12.85 -1.52 7.88
N GLY A 85 -12.82 -2.84 7.63
CA GLY A 85 -13.57 -3.49 6.55
C GLY A 85 -12.91 -3.36 5.17
N GLY A 86 -11.61 -3.14 5.14
CA GLY A 86 -10.87 -2.73 3.95
C GLY A 86 -9.58 -3.50 3.72
N SER A 87 -8.67 -2.90 2.94
CA SER A 87 -7.39 -3.49 2.55
C SER A 87 -6.28 -2.45 2.42
N LEU A 88 -5.03 -2.92 2.42
CA LEU A 88 -3.85 -2.10 2.16
C LEU A 88 -2.91 -2.83 1.22
N VAL A 89 -2.57 -2.17 0.12
CA VAL A 89 -1.61 -2.63 -0.89
C VAL A 89 -0.41 -1.69 -0.97
N VAL A 90 0.75 -2.25 -1.27
CA VAL A 90 1.98 -1.49 -1.55
C VAL A 90 2.17 -1.43 -3.05
N GLU A 91 2.24 -0.22 -3.58
CA GLU A 91 2.35 0.06 -5.02
C GLU A 91 3.81 0.22 -5.44
N ARG A 92 4.63 0.81 -4.56
CA ARG A 92 6.07 0.99 -4.74
C ARG A 92 6.75 0.80 -3.40
N ALA A 93 7.83 0.03 -3.39
CA ALA A 93 8.69 -0.12 -2.23
C ALA A 93 10.08 -0.62 -2.67
N PRO A 94 11.11 -0.42 -1.83
CA PRO A 94 12.43 -1.02 -2.00
C PRO A 94 12.34 -2.55 -1.93
N ASP A 95 13.33 -3.22 -2.50
CA ASP A 95 13.33 -4.69 -2.54
C ASP A 95 13.40 -5.32 -1.14
N ALA A 96 14.12 -4.70 -0.19
CA ALA A 96 14.16 -5.15 1.19
C ALA A 96 12.77 -5.22 1.84
N VAL A 97 12.00 -4.14 1.76
CA VAL A 97 10.61 -4.09 2.25
C VAL A 97 9.73 -5.11 1.51
N LYS A 98 9.83 -5.22 0.18
CA LYS A 98 9.00 -6.14 -0.61
C LYS A 98 9.30 -7.62 -0.34
N ARG A 99 10.49 -7.98 0.16
CA ARG A 99 10.82 -9.37 0.53
C ARG A 99 10.11 -9.79 1.81
N GLU A 100 9.91 -8.86 2.74
CA GLU A 100 9.31 -9.15 4.05
C GLU A 100 7.82 -8.81 4.14
N PHE A 101 7.32 -8.03 3.19
CA PHE A 101 5.94 -7.56 3.16
C PHE A 101 5.28 -7.86 1.82
N ASP A 102 4.29 -8.75 1.85
CA ASP A 102 3.45 -9.02 0.67
C ASP A 102 2.78 -7.73 0.21
N ALA A 103 2.92 -7.39 -1.07
CA ALA A 103 2.43 -6.14 -1.63
C ALA A 103 0.90 -6.09 -1.73
N TRP A 104 0.21 -7.23 -1.80
CA TRP A 104 -1.21 -7.30 -2.16
C TRP A 104 -2.14 -7.37 -0.96
N GLY A 105 -1.63 -7.76 0.20
CA GLY A 105 -2.42 -7.90 1.41
C GLY A 105 -3.52 -8.95 1.30
N LEU A 106 -3.33 -9.93 0.40
CA LEU A 106 -4.26 -11.04 0.21
C LEU A 106 -4.40 -11.83 1.51
N ASN A 107 -5.58 -12.41 1.70
CA ASN A 107 -5.75 -13.46 2.69
C ASN A 107 -5.25 -14.80 2.11
N ASP A 108 -5.07 -15.79 2.98
CA ASP A 108 -4.45 -17.06 2.60
C ASP A 108 -5.23 -17.80 1.51
N SER A 109 -6.57 -17.72 1.53
CA SER A 109 -7.42 -18.38 0.53
C SER A 109 -7.29 -17.72 -0.85
N ALA A 110 -7.27 -16.39 -0.92
CA ALA A 110 -7.04 -15.68 -2.18
C ALA A 110 -5.60 -15.90 -2.68
N ALA A 111 -4.61 -15.93 -1.79
CA ALA A 111 -3.23 -16.22 -2.16
C ALA A 111 -3.08 -17.62 -2.77
N LEU A 112 -3.74 -18.63 -2.19
CA LEU A 112 -3.76 -19.98 -2.74
C LEU A 112 -4.40 -20.04 -4.14
N LEU A 113 -5.51 -19.32 -4.34
CA LEU A 113 -6.15 -19.25 -5.65
C LEU A 113 -5.22 -18.58 -6.69
N MET A 114 -4.59 -17.46 -6.33
CA MET A 114 -3.69 -16.75 -7.23
C MET A 114 -2.47 -17.58 -7.62
N ARG A 115 -1.90 -18.36 -6.70
CA ARG A 115 -0.83 -19.34 -6.98
C ARG A 115 -1.25 -20.37 -8.01
N ARG A 116 -2.47 -20.91 -7.87
CA ARG A 116 -3.01 -21.87 -8.84
C ARG A 116 -3.20 -21.24 -10.21
N VAL A 117 -3.70 -20.01 -10.27
CA VAL A 117 -3.83 -19.26 -11.53
C VAL A 117 -2.45 -19.05 -12.17
N LYS A 118 -1.44 -18.61 -11.41
CA LYS A 118 -0.07 -18.45 -11.93
C LYS A 118 0.50 -19.78 -12.44
N ALA A 119 0.34 -20.88 -11.71
CA ALA A 119 0.84 -22.18 -12.14
C ALA A 119 0.23 -22.67 -13.46
N GLN A 120 -0.99 -22.25 -13.79
CA GLN A 120 -1.61 -22.57 -15.09
C GLN A 120 -1.13 -21.65 -16.22
N LEU A 121 -0.88 -20.36 -15.92
CA LEU A 121 -0.47 -19.37 -16.92
C LEU A 121 1.04 -19.34 -17.18
N ASP A 122 1.85 -19.66 -16.17
CA ASP A 122 3.31 -19.65 -16.18
C ASP A 122 3.85 -20.91 -15.48
N PRO A 123 3.70 -22.10 -16.08
CA PRO A 123 4.12 -23.36 -15.46
C PRO A 123 5.63 -23.45 -15.21
N ALA A 124 6.43 -22.66 -15.94
CA ALA A 124 7.88 -22.61 -15.82
C ALA A 124 8.37 -21.56 -14.80
N ASP A 125 7.45 -20.84 -14.13
CA ASP A 125 7.75 -19.75 -13.19
C ASP A 125 8.74 -18.71 -13.74
N THR A 126 8.60 -18.36 -15.02
CA THR A 126 9.52 -17.41 -15.68
C THR A 126 9.20 -15.97 -15.33
N PHE A 127 7.92 -15.64 -15.09
CA PHE A 127 7.48 -14.27 -14.83
C PHE A 127 7.34 -13.98 -13.33
N SER A 128 8.25 -13.18 -12.79
CA SER A 128 8.30 -12.78 -11.38
C SER A 128 8.37 -13.96 -10.39
N PRO A 129 9.47 -14.75 -10.39
CA PRO A 129 9.63 -15.89 -9.51
C PRO A 129 9.43 -15.54 -8.03
N GLY A 130 8.78 -16.44 -7.29
CA GLY A 130 8.48 -16.24 -5.87
C GLY A 130 7.42 -15.18 -5.58
N ARG A 131 6.74 -14.63 -6.60
CA ARG A 131 5.57 -13.76 -6.45
C ARG A 131 4.33 -14.42 -7.03
N PHE A 132 3.29 -14.36 -6.21
CA PHE A 132 2.10 -15.22 -6.25
C PHE A 132 2.44 -16.70 -6.27
#